data_AF-A0A2D4PQN5-F1
#
_entry.id   AF-A0A2D4PQN5-F1
#
_cell.length_a   1.000
_cell.length_b   1.000
_cell.length_c   1.000
_cell.angle_alpha   90.00
_cell.angle_beta   90.00
_cell.angle_gamma   90.00
#
_symmetry.space_group_name_H-M   'P 1'
#
loop_
_entity.id
_entity.type
_entity.pdbx_description
1 polymer ?
#
loop_
_entity_poly.entity_id
_entity_poly.type
_entity_poly.pdbx_seq_one_letter_code
_entity_poly.pdbx_strand_id
1 'polypeptide(L)'
;MQPMDQGAVSTFKACYLWATLATAFAAMEDNGVILRKFWEAYDISHCIDNIATAWKDVSLKCMQGIWERCLKRFALLVHNFEGFDPNKDLEEISDNILMLTRALSLEADAEDVKKWIAYPEGELSNEELIELKEELEAQGLAEEEEEIKF
;
A
#
# COMPACT_ATOMS: atom_id res chain seq x y z
N MET A 1 19.89 -2.75 9.70
CA MET A 1 18.94 -3.39 8.76
C MET A 1 17.69 -3.74 9.54
N GLN A 2 16.64 -2.94 9.40
CA GLN A 2 15.33 -3.25 9.98
C GLN A 2 14.49 -4.06 8.97
N PRO A 3 13.59 -4.95 9.42
CA PRO A 3 12.75 -5.78 8.53
C PRO A 3 11.87 -4.99 7.58
N MET A 4 11.41 -3.82 8.02
CA MET A 4 10.55 -2.95 7.20
C MET A 4 11.27 -2.51 5.92
N ASP A 5 12.57 -2.22 6.00
CA ASP A 5 13.43 -1.84 4.88
C ASP A 5 13.81 -3.03 3.98
N GLN A 6 13.46 -4.25 4.36
CA GLN A 6 13.82 -5.48 3.62
C GLN A 6 12.68 -5.99 2.71
N GLY A 7 11.77 -5.10 2.32
CA GLY A 7 10.68 -5.38 1.37
C GLY A 7 9.30 -5.55 2.00
N ALA A 8 9.19 -5.48 3.34
CA ALA A 8 7.88 -5.55 4.01
C ALA A 8 6.98 -4.37 3.59
N VAL A 9 7.54 -3.16 3.53
CA VAL A 9 6.78 -1.96 3.15
C VAL A 9 6.30 -2.05 1.72
N SER A 10 7.16 -2.41 0.76
CA SER A 10 6.74 -2.54 -0.65
C SER A 10 5.69 -3.62 -0.85
N THR A 11 5.82 -4.76 -0.16
CA THR A 11 4.81 -5.82 -0.23
C THR A 11 3.49 -5.33 0.36
N PHE A 12 3.53 -4.65 1.51
CA PHE A 12 2.34 -4.07 2.12
C PHE A 12 1.69 -3.00 1.22
N LYS A 13 2.47 -2.08 0.63
CA LYS A 13 1.98 -1.06 -0.32
C LYS A 13 1.28 -1.72 -1.51
N ALA A 14 1.83 -2.81 -2.04
CA ALA A 14 1.20 -3.57 -3.12
C ALA A 14 -0.11 -4.21 -2.69
N CYS A 15 -0.15 -4.92 -1.55
CA CYS A 15 -1.39 -5.52 -1.03
C CYS A 15 -2.47 -4.46 -0.73
N TYR A 16 -2.07 -3.31 -0.16
CA TYR A 16 -2.99 -2.21 0.12
C TYR A 16 -3.56 -1.59 -1.15
N LEU A 17 -2.71 -1.32 -2.15
CA LEU A 17 -3.16 -0.78 -3.43
C LEU A 17 -4.11 -1.76 -4.13
N TRP A 18 -3.77 -3.05 -4.15
CA TRP A 18 -4.64 -4.09 -4.70
C TRP A 18 -6.00 -4.12 -3.99
N ALA A 19 -6.03 -4.17 -2.65
CA ALA A 19 -7.27 -4.19 -1.86
C ALA A 19 -8.14 -2.95 -2.12
N THR A 20 -7.52 -1.78 -2.24
CA THR A 20 -8.22 -0.52 -2.51
C THR A 20 -8.86 -0.53 -3.90
N LEU A 21 -8.11 -0.92 -4.93
CA LEU A 21 -8.62 -0.99 -6.30
C LEU A 21 -9.68 -2.10 -6.45
N ALA A 22 -9.52 -3.23 -5.77
CA ALA A 22 -10.50 -4.31 -5.77
C ALA A 22 -11.82 -3.86 -5.11
N THR A 23 -11.73 -3.11 -4.01
CA THR A 23 -12.91 -2.53 -3.34
C THR A 23 -13.62 -1.52 -4.24
N ALA A 24 -12.86 -0.66 -4.93
CA ALA A 24 -13.41 0.27 -5.91
C ALA A 24 -14.11 -0.46 -7.06
N PHE A 25 -13.47 -1.50 -7.59
CA PHE A 25 -14.01 -2.30 -8.69
C PHE A 25 -15.31 -3.02 -8.29
N ALA A 26 -15.33 -3.66 -7.11
CA ALA A 26 -16.54 -4.30 -6.58
C ALA A 26 -17.68 -3.30 -6.38
N ALA A 27 -17.40 -2.10 -5.85
CA ALA A 27 -18.43 -1.06 -5.73
C ALA A 27 -19.01 -0.62 -7.08
N MET A 28 -18.20 -0.62 -8.14
CA MET A 28 -18.67 -0.34 -9.50
C MET A 28 -19.51 -1.48 -10.08
N GLU A 29 -19.08 -2.73 -9.90
CA GLU A 29 -19.74 -3.91 -10.46
C GLU A 29 -21.06 -4.22 -9.74
N ASP A 30 -21.07 -4.21 -8.41
CA ASP A 30 -22.21 -4.65 -7.59
C ASP A 30 -23.28 -3.56 -7.46
N ASN A 31 -22.85 -2.29 -7.34
CA ASN A 31 -23.73 -1.18 -7.00
C ASN A 31 -23.90 -0.17 -8.15
N GLY A 32 -23.20 -0.35 -9.27
CA GLY A 32 -23.25 0.59 -10.40
C GLY A 32 -22.71 1.98 -10.06
N VAL A 33 -21.92 2.10 -8.99
CA VAL A 33 -21.33 3.37 -8.55
C VAL A 33 -20.31 3.82 -9.59
N ILE A 34 -20.32 5.10 -9.95
CA ILE A 34 -19.27 5.65 -10.83
C ILE A 34 -18.00 5.84 -9.98
N LEU A 35 -16.82 5.52 -10.51
CA LEU A 35 -15.54 5.61 -9.79
C LEU A 35 -15.34 6.92 -9.02
N ARG A 36 -15.73 8.06 -9.59
CA ARG A 36 -15.69 9.37 -8.92
C ARG A 36 -16.49 9.37 -7.61
N LYS A 37 -17.69 8.80 -7.62
CA LYS A 37 -18.58 8.70 -6.45
C LYS A 37 -18.04 7.76 -5.39
N PHE A 38 -17.34 6.70 -5.79
CA PHE A 38 -16.60 5.86 -4.85
C PHE A 38 -15.56 6.69 -4.10
N TRP A 39 -14.71 7.44 -4.83
CA TRP A 39 -13.68 8.26 -4.19
C TRP A 39 -14.24 9.42 -3.37
N GLU A 40 -15.34 10.05 -3.78
CA GLU A 40 -16.03 11.08 -2.98
C GLU A 40 -16.58 10.54 -1.64
N ALA A 41 -16.89 9.25 -1.57
CA ALA A 41 -17.39 8.59 -0.36
C ALA A 41 -16.28 7.86 0.43
N TYR A 42 -15.06 7.83 -0.09
CA TYR A 42 -13.94 7.10 0.50
C TYR A 42 -13.36 7.91 1.66
N ASP A 43 -13.35 7.31 2.85
CA ASP A 43 -12.93 7.95 4.09
C ASP A 43 -11.90 7.12 4.87
N ILE A 44 -11.50 7.61 6.04
CA ILE A 44 -10.48 6.96 6.87
C ILE A 44 -10.91 5.58 7.38
N SER A 45 -12.21 5.31 7.51
CA SER A 45 -12.69 3.98 7.90
C SER A 45 -12.40 2.97 6.79
N HIS A 46 -12.65 3.35 5.54
CA HIS A 46 -12.33 2.51 4.38
C HIS A 46 -10.81 2.26 4.27
N CYS A 47 -9.99 3.27 4.56
CA CYS A 47 -8.54 3.10 4.64
C CYS A 47 -8.15 2.04 5.67
N ILE A 48 -8.73 2.08 6.88
CA ILE A 48 -8.42 1.13 7.96
C ILE A 48 -8.81 -0.30 7.55
N ASP A 49 -9.95 -0.47 6.90
CA ASP A 49 -10.41 -1.77 6.39
C ASP A 49 -9.46 -2.32 5.31
N ASN A 50 -8.98 -1.45 4.42
CA ASN A 50 -7.99 -1.81 3.40
C ASN A 50 -6.63 -2.16 4.02
N ILE A 51 -6.19 -1.45 5.07
CA ILE A 51 -4.97 -1.80 5.83
C ILE A 51 -5.11 -3.19 6.47
N ALA A 52 -6.25 -3.45 7.12
CA ALA A 52 -6.52 -4.73 7.77
C ALA A 52 -6.59 -5.88 6.75
N THR A 53 -7.14 -5.63 5.56
CA THR A 53 -7.18 -6.59 4.45
C THR A 53 -5.79 -6.85 3.89
N ALA A 54 -5.04 -5.79 3.59
CA ALA A 54 -3.67 -5.90 3.08
C ALA A 54 -2.76 -6.73 3.99
N TRP A 55 -2.84 -6.53 5.32
CA TRP A 55 -2.06 -7.32 6.28
C TRP A 55 -2.42 -8.82 6.30
N LYS A 56 -3.65 -9.20 5.94
CA LYS A 56 -4.02 -10.62 5.82
C LYS A 56 -3.40 -11.25 4.57
N ASP A 57 -3.23 -10.47 3.51
CA ASP A 57 -2.71 -10.93 2.23
C ASP A 57 -1.18 -10.88 2.16
N VAL A 58 -0.52 -10.13 3.05
CA VAL A 58 0.92 -10.31 3.31
C VAL A 58 1.14 -11.71 3.88
N SER A 59 1.59 -12.62 3.02
CA SER A 59 1.70 -14.03 3.39
C SER A 59 2.70 -14.27 4.52
N LEU A 60 2.46 -15.30 5.33
CA LEU A 60 3.40 -15.74 6.37
C LEU A 60 4.79 -16.03 5.76
N LYS A 61 4.82 -16.63 4.56
CA LYS A 61 6.03 -16.93 3.82
C LYS A 61 6.79 -15.65 3.45
N CYS A 62 6.10 -14.61 2.99
CA CYS A 62 6.66 -13.28 2.76
C CYS A 62 7.35 -12.74 4.01
N MET A 63 6.63 -12.72 5.14
CA MET A 63 7.21 -12.24 6.39
C MET A 63 8.38 -13.09 6.85
N GLN A 64 8.28 -14.42 6.75
CA GLN A 64 9.38 -15.33 7.08
C GLN A 64 10.64 -15.00 6.27
N GLY A 65 10.56 -14.82 4.96
CA GLY A 65 11.74 -14.50 4.17
C GLY A 65 12.30 -13.08 4.39
N ILE A 66 11.45 -12.11 4.72
CA ILE A 66 11.90 -10.78 5.16
C ILE A 66 12.69 -10.90 6.47
N TRP A 67 12.14 -11.60 7.46
CA TRP A 67 12.81 -11.84 8.74
C TRP A 67 14.05 -12.71 8.59
N GLU A 68 14.05 -13.66 7.65
CA GLU A 68 15.21 -14.47 7.31
C GLU A 68 16.40 -13.56 6.96
N ARG A 69 16.18 -12.56 6.09
CA ARG A 69 17.21 -11.59 5.67
C ARG A 69 17.76 -10.78 6.82
N CYS A 70 16.92 -10.34 7.75
CA CYS A 70 17.36 -9.61 8.94
C CYS A 70 18.11 -10.49 9.94
N LEU A 71 17.66 -11.74 10.10
CA LEU A 71 18.14 -12.65 11.13
C LEU A 71 19.13 -13.69 10.59
N LYS A 72 19.69 -13.51 9.38
CA LYS A 72 20.67 -14.44 8.77
C LYS A 72 21.83 -14.82 9.69
N ARG A 73 22.23 -13.91 10.59
CA ARG A 73 23.31 -14.14 11.57
C ARG A 73 22.91 -15.10 12.71
N PHE A 74 21.61 -15.33 12.90
CA PHE A 74 21.02 -16.17 13.93
C PHE A 74 20.33 -17.37 13.29
N ALA A 75 21.12 -18.29 12.71
CA ALA A 75 20.62 -19.45 11.97
C ALA A 75 19.58 -20.29 12.75
N LEU A 76 19.71 -20.37 14.09
CA LEU A 76 18.75 -21.05 14.96
C LEU A 76 17.34 -20.42 14.96
N LEU A 77 17.21 -19.13 14.64
CA LEU A 77 15.91 -18.43 14.60
C LEU A 77 15.17 -18.61 13.27
N VAL A 78 15.91 -18.91 12.19
CA VAL A 78 15.39 -18.94 10.82
C VAL A 78 15.38 -20.34 10.20
N HIS A 79 15.82 -21.36 10.96
CA HIS A 79 15.99 -22.74 10.46
C HIS A 79 14.73 -23.39 9.89
N ASN A 80 13.53 -22.90 10.23
CA ASN A 80 12.24 -23.40 9.75
C ASN A 80 11.51 -22.41 8.83
N PHE A 81 12.16 -21.34 8.40
CA PHE A 81 11.50 -20.37 7.51
C PHE A 81 11.39 -20.95 6.11
N GLU A 82 10.21 -20.86 5.52
CA GLU A 82 10.01 -21.20 4.12
C GLU A 82 10.50 -20.02 3.28
N GLY A 83 11.54 -20.24 2.48
CA GLY A 83 12.17 -19.17 1.69
C GLY A 83 11.15 -18.42 0.81
N PHE A 84 11.29 -17.10 0.76
CA PHE A 84 10.46 -16.17 -0.01
C PHE A 84 11.22 -15.60 -1.19
N ASP A 85 10.56 -15.49 -2.34
CA ASP A 85 11.06 -14.71 -3.48
C ASP A 85 10.20 -13.45 -3.65
N PRO A 86 10.62 -12.31 -3.06
CA PRO A 86 9.88 -11.07 -3.16
C PRO A 86 9.70 -10.59 -4.59
N ASN A 87 10.61 -10.93 -5.51
CA ASN A 87 10.47 -10.45 -6.88
C ASN A 87 9.31 -11.15 -7.57
N LYS A 88 9.17 -12.46 -7.36
CA LYS A 88 8.11 -13.26 -7.98
C LYS A 88 6.73 -12.94 -7.40
N ASP A 89 6.62 -12.88 -6.07
CA ASP A 89 5.32 -12.67 -5.40
C ASP A 89 4.82 -11.22 -5.62
N LEU A 90 5.73 -10.24 -5.70
CA LEU A 90 5.38 -8.86 -6.00
C LEU A 90 5.01 -8.65 -7.48
N GLU A 91 5.60 -9.43 -8.41
CA GLU A 91 5.28 -9.38 -9.84
C GLU A 91 3.83 -9.82 -10.09
N GLU A 92 3.38 -10.92 -9.47
CA GLU A 92 1.98 -11.38 -9.56
C GLU A 92 0.98 -10.35 -9.01
N ILE A 93 1.28 -9.76 -7.84
CA ILE A 93 0.43 -8.71 -7.26
C ILE A 93 0.43 -7.47 -8.17
N SER A 94 1.57 -7.09 -8.74
CA SER A 94 1.70 -5.95 -9.65
C SER A 94 0.88 -6.14 -10.93
N ASP A 95 0.86 -7.35 -11.49
CA ASP A 95 0.04 -7.69 -12.66
C ASP A 95 -1.46 -7.58 -12.34
N ASN A 96 -1.88 -8.09 -11.18
CA ASN A 96 -3.27 -7.97 -10.71
C ASN A 96 -3.68 -6.50 -10.49
N ILE A 97 -2.80 -5.69 -9.89
CA ILE A 97 -3.01 -4.24 -9.75
C ILE A 97 -3.19 -3.61 -11.13
N LEU A 98 -2.28 -3.87 -12.08
CA LEU A 98 -2.36 -3.32 -13.42
C LEU A 98 -3.66 -3.72 -14.16
N MET A 99 -4.12 -4.95 -13.95
CA MET A 99 -5.43 -5.39 -14.47
C MET A 99 -6.59 -4.59 -13.87
N LEU A 100 -6.61 -4.38 -12.55
CA LEU A 100 -7.64 -3.58 -11.88
C LEU A 100 -7.61 -2.11 -12.31
N THR A 101 -6.42 -1.51 -12.43
CA THR A 101 -6.24 -0.13 -12.90
C THR A 101 -6.86 0.05 -14.29
N ARG A 102 -6.62 -0.91 -15.20
CA ARG A 102 -7.25 -0.92 -16.54
C ARG A 102 -8.76 -1.12 -16.47
N ALA A 103 -9.24 -2.02 -15.62
CA ALA A 103 -10.67 -2.27 -15.44
C ALA A 103 -11.42 -1.04 -14.92
N LEU A 104 -10.76 -0.26 -14.07
CA LEU A 104 -11.23 1.03 -13.55
C LEU A 104 -11.03 2.19 -14.53
N SER A 105 -10.50 1.94 -15.74
CA SER A 105 -10.18 2.95 -16.76
C SER A 105 -9.23 4.04 -16.26
N LEU A 106 -8.32 3.69 -15.35
CA LEU A 106 -7.26 4.59 -14.87
C LEU A 106 -6.08 4.58 -15.85
N GLU A 107 -5.51 5.75 -16.11
CA GLU A 107 -4.33 5.90 -16.97
C GLU A 107 -3.06 5.58 -16.16
N ALA A 108 -2.64 4.31 -16.17
CA ALA A 108 -1.37 3.90 -15.61
C ALA A 108 -0.79 2.68 -16.34
N ASP A 109 0.53 2.60 -16.36
CA ASP A 109 1.27 1.47 -16.89
C ASP A 109 2.00 0.66 -15.80
N ALA A 110 2.75 -0.37 -16.21
CA ALA A 110 3.48 -1.24 -15.29
C ALA A 110 4.60 -0.50 -14.53
N GLU A 111 5.15 0.57 -15.10
CA GLU A 111 6.19 1.36 -14.47
C GLU A 111 5.59 2.28 -13.40
N ASP A 112 4.39 2.81 -13.63
CA ASP A 112 3.64 3.56 -12.62
C ASP A 112 3.32 2.69 -11.41
N VAL A 113 2.83 1.46 -11.62
CA VAL A 113 2.57 0.51 -10.53
C VAL A 113 3.83 0.22 -9.72
N LYS A 114 4.98 -0.01 -10.38
CA LYS A 114 6.27 -0.19 -9.70
C LYS A 114 6.65 1.01 -8.85
N LYS A 115 6.45 2.24 -9.35
CA LYS A 115 6.72 3.46 -8.59
C LYS A 115 5.81 3.58 -7.37
N TRP A 116 4.52 3.27 -7.50
CA TRP A 116 3.56 3.37 -6.39
C TRP A 116 3.87 2.40 -5.24
N ILE A 117 4.32 1.18 -5.55
CA ILE A 117 4.65 0.15 -4.55
C ILE A 117 6.11 0.21 -4.09
N ALA A 118 6.96 0.95 -4.79
CA ALA A 118 8.35 1.14 -4.37
C ALA A 118 8.41 1.80 -2.99
N TYR A 119 9.44 1.41 -2.24
CA TYR A 119 9.83 2.07 -1.01
C TYR A 119 11.31 2.42 -1.11
N PRO A 120 11.66 3.61 -1.65
CA PRO A 120 13.00 4.14 -1.45
C PRO A 120 13.20 4.37 0.06
N GLU A 121 14.31 3.89 0.62
CA GLU A 121 14.59 4.03 2.06
C GLU A 121 14.47 5.51 2.48
N GLY A 122 13.51 5.80 3.37
CA GLY A 122 13.25 7.15 3.91
C GLY A 122 12.27 7.99 3.08
N GLU A 123 10.98 7.62 3.04
CA GLU A 123 9.95 8.40 2.32
C GLU A 123 9.23 9.44 3.21
N LEU A 124 8.92 10.59 2.58
CA LEU A 124 8.43 11.88 3.09
C LEU A 124 9.22 12.44 4.28
N SER A 125 10.22 13.26 3.96
CA SER A 125 10.83 14.19 4.91
C SER A 125 9.78 15.10 5.57
N ASN A 126 10.12 15.65 6.73
CA ASN A 126 9.25 16.62 7.39
C ASN A 126 8.98 17.82 6.47
N GLU A 127 9.96 18.19 5.65
CA GLU A 127 9.86 19.25 4.66
C GLU A 127 8.83 18.93 3.58
N GLU A 128 8.84 17.72 3.01
CA GLU A 128 7.84 17.30 2.03
C GLU A 128 6.43 17.16 2.64
N LEU A 129 6.33 16.79 3.93
CA LEU A 129 5.04 16.79 4.64
C LEU A 129 4.47 18.20 4.83
N ILE A 130 5.33 19.18 5.10
CA ILE A 130 4.94 20.58 5.22
C ILE A 130 4.48 21.11 3.86
N GLU A 131 5.23 20.86 2.78
CA GLU A 131 4.82 21.26 1.43
C GLU A 131 3.47 20.64 1.03
N LEU A 132 3.25 19.36 1.35
CA LEU A 132 1.98 18.69 1.05
C LEU A 132 0.81 19.32 1.83
N LYS A 133 1.04 19.71 3.10
CA LYS A 133 0.05 20.43 3.91
C LYS A 133 -0.26 21.80 3.29
N GLU A 134 0.75 22.56 2.90
CA GLU A 134 0.59 23.88 2.26
C GLU A 134 -0.17 23.79 0.92
N GLU A 135 0.10 22.77 0.09
CA GLU A 135 -0.66 22.52 -1.14
C GLU A 135 -2.13 22.20 -0.87
N LEU A 136 -2.41 21.38 0.15
CA LEU A 136 -3.76 21.01 0.55
C LEU A 136 -4.55 22.24 1.07
N GLU A 137 -3.88 23.10 1.85
CA GLU A 137 -4.42 24.37 2.32
C GLU A 137 -4.72 25.32 1.15
N ALA A 138 -3.82 25.43 0.18
CA ALA A 138 -4.01 26.26 -1.02
C ALA A 138 -5.18 25.77 -1.90
N GLN A 139 -5.46 24.46 -1.90
CA GLN A 139 -6.59 23.86 -2.60
C GLN A 139 -7.91 23.94 -1.80
N GLY A 140 -7.88 24.46 -0.57
CA GLY A 140 -9.04 24.55 0.30
C GLY A 140 -9.54 23.18 0.79
N LEU A 141 -8.67 22.16 0.78
CA LEU A 141 -8.94 20.79 1.19
C LEU A 141 -8.37 20.45 2.58
N ALA A 142 -7.68 21.40 3.22
CA ALA A 142 -7.17 21.20 4.57
C ALA A 142 -8.31 21.23 5.60
N GLU A 143 -8.38 20.18 6.43
CA GLU A 143 -9.26 20.16 7.60
C GLU A 143 -8.79 21.21 8.61
N GLU A 144 -9.72 22.03 9.13
CA GLU A 144 -9.42 22.95 10.23
C GLU A 144 -8.98 22.11 11.45
N GLU A 145 -7.74 22.29 11.91
CA GLU A 145 -7.30 21.74 13.20
C GLU A 145 -8.18 22.37 14.29
N GLU A 146 -9.19 21.64 14.79
CA GLU A 146 -9.88 22.03 16.01
C GLU A 146 -8.89 22.00 17.17
N GLU A 147 -8.53 23.17 17.69
CA GLU A 147 -7.78 23.29 18.94
C GLU A 147 -8.55 22.58 20.06
N ILE A 148 -8.14 21.35 20.39
CA ILE A 148 -8.59 20.66 21.60
C ILE A 148 -7.98 21.41 22.79
N LYS A 149 -8.75 22.33 23.38
CA LYS A 149 -8.40 22.97 24.65
C LYS A 149 -8.58 21.97 25.79
N PHE A 150 -7.46 21.58 26.40
CA PHE A 150 -7.42 20.86 27.68
C PHE A 150 -7.73 21.78 28.86
#